data_AF-A0A6J4PU32-F1
#
_entry.id   AF-A0A6J4PU32-F1
#
_cell.length_a   1.000
_cell.length_b   1.000
_cell.length_c   1.000
_cell.angle_alpha   90.00
_cell.angle_beta   90.00
_cell.angle_gamma   90.00
#
_symmetry.space_group_name_H-M   'P 1'
#
loop_
_entity.id
_entity.type
_entity.pdbx_description
1 polymer ?
#
loop_
_entity_poly.entity_id
_entity_poly.type
_entity_poly.pdbx_seq_one_letter_code
_entity_poly.pdbx_strand_id
1 'polypeptide(L)'
;MRSRDRTYAMSKPGADPVSRGNISSEYVAIDYLVKNVSGSPLTTGAEATLLDDRGNSFRQDNSIEPPSGGTDGMELGTAQTRASTLFFRVPNGTVPETLVITTSKGKARFDLLARNIEKVPPEDYLRVYHLYLNERAYEEAYEMFDPASLHDITLGEWLTFWEPLWGKQYVMLDDLRPLFEGSGLATFLMKRTLYDRQGDIAADPTLQPTATQELAKVDGEWKLLMGGELASDIIAVIGPDEPPVPEDTAPEDSDPDQDRPPTTVPETTRPETTSSSEITSSSAPTNDYACTDFETQEEAQLYLAPGDPFGLDPDDNGRACEYLP
;
A
#
# COMPACT_ATOMS: atom_id res chain seq x y z
N MET A 1 0.46 -14.13 -1.49
CA MET A 1 -0.18 -14.33 -0.18
C MET A 1 0.48 -13.37 0.77
N ARG A 2 -0.33 -12.60 1.48
CA ARG A 2 0.11 -11.55 2.41
C ARG A 2 -0.61 -11.76 3.72
N SER A 3 0.06 -11.47 4.83
CA SER A 3 -0.50 -11.64 6.16
C SER A 3 -0.26 -10.35 6.94
N ARG A 4 -1.34 -9.72 7.40
CA ARG A 4 -1.29 -8.40 8.06
C ARG A 4 -2.37 -8.30 9.14
N ASP A 5 -2.10 -7.55 10.19
CA ASP A 5 -3.08 -7.27 11.25
C ASP A 5 -4.27 -6.41 10.78
N ARG A 6 -4.06 -5.64 9.70
CA ARG A 6 -5.09 -4.85 9.05
C ARG A 6 -5.09 -5.09 7.54
N THR A 7 -6.28 -5.21 6.98
CA THR A 7 -6.51 -5.26 5.54
C THR A 7 -7.37 -4.10 5.09
N TYR A 8 -7.16 -3.69 3.84
CA TYR A 8 -7.81 -2.55 3.21
C TYR A 8 -8.23 -2.95 1.80
N ALA A 9 -9.38 -2.44 1.34
CA ALA A 9 -9.83 -2.63 -0.03
C ALA A 9 -10.82 -1.54 -0.45
N MET A 10 -10.72 -1.13 -1.72
CA MET A 10 -11.78 -0.43 -2.43
C MET A 10 -12.38 -1.39 -3.45
N SER A 11 -13.67 -1.70 -3.33
CA SER A 11 -14.27 -2.80 -4.09
C SER A 11 -14.66 -2.45 -5.53
N LYS A 12 -14.91 -1.16 -5.81
CA LYS A 12 -15.33 -0.65 -7.12
C LYS A 12 -15.29 0.89 -7.14
N PRO A 13 -15.40 1.51 -8.32
CA PRO A 13 -15.61 2.96 -8.44
C PRO A 13 -16.73 3.46 -7.53
N GLY A 14 -16.46 4.54 -6.81
CA GLY A 14 -17.41 5.19 -5.90
C GLY A 14 -17.72 4.45 -4.59
N ALA A 15 -17.11 3.29 -4.33
CA ALA A 15 -17.25 2.61 -3.05
C ALA A 15 -16.41 3.30 -1.97
N ASP A 16 -16.95 3.37 -0.74
CA ASP A 16 -16.15 3.79 0.40
C ASP A 16 -15.07 2.72 0.71
N PRO A 17 -13.84 3.14 1.06
CA PRO A 17 -12.81 2.19 1.45
C PRO A 17 -13.23 1.37 2.66
N VAL A 18 -12.97 0.07 2.61
CA VAL A 18 -13.22 -0.84 3.71
C VAL A 18 -11.88 -1.16 4.37
N SER A 19 -11.83 -1.04 5.69
CA SER A 19 -10.72 -1.53 6.51
C SER A 19 -11.22 -2.50 7.59
N ARG A 20 -10.42 -3.52 7.86
CA ARG A 20 -10.64 -4.52 8.91
C ARG A 20 -9.34 -4.85 9.61
N GLY A 21 -9.40 -5.04 10.92
CA GLY A 21 -8.26 -5.45 11.74
C GLY A 21 -8.46 -5.13 13.22
N ASN A 22 -7.80 -5.89 14.10
CA ASN A 22 -7.60 -5.58 15.53
C ASN A 22 -6.45 -6.44 16.09
N ILE A 23 -5.96 -6.12 17.29
CA ILE A 23 -4.83 -6.83 17.94
C ILE A 23 -5.04 -8.34 18.20
N SER A 24 -6.26 -8.87 18.04
CA SER A 24 -6.62 -10.24 18.41
C SER A 24 -6.75 -11.21 17.22
N SER A 25 -6.70 -10.69 16.00
CA SER A 25 -6.81 -11.49 14.78
C SER A 25 -6.00 -10.89 13.66
N GLU A 26 -5.36 -11.76 12.89
CA GLU A 26 -4.60 -11.44 11.69
C GLU A 26 -5.49 -11.72 10.47
N TYR A 27 -5.19 -11.06 9.35
CA TYR A 27 -5.82 -11.35 8.08
C TYR A 27 -4.82 -11.91 7.09
N VAL A 28 -5.19 -13.04 6.49
CA VAL A 28 -4.49 -13.59 5.33
C VAL A 28 -5.20 -13.11 4.07
N ALA A 29 -4.48 -12.39 3.22
CA ALA A 29 -4.89 -12.00 1.88
C ALA A 29 -4.25 -12.93 0.85
N ILE A 30 -5.09 -13.55 0.00
CA ILE A 30 -4.66 -14.41 -1.09
C ILE A 30 -5.02 -13.74 -2.40
N ASP A 31 -4.02 -13.14 -3.02
CA ASP A 31 -4.10 -12.55 -4.35
C ASP A 31 -4.15 -13.67 -5.39
N TYR A 32 -5.10 -13.61 -6.31
CA TYR A 32 -5.33 -14.63 -7.32
C TYR A 32 -5.77 -14.03 -8.64
N LEU A 33 -5.51 -14.75 -9.73
CA LEU A 33 -6.00 -14.39 -11.06
C LEU A 33 -7.01 -15.43 -11.55
N VAL A 34 -8.03 -14.95 -12.25
CA VAL A 34 -8.97 -15.81 -12.97
C VAL A 34 -9.04 -15.39 -14.42
N LYS A 35 -8.88 -16.38 -15.30
CA LYS A 35 -9.08 -16.24 -16.74
C LYS A 35 -10.39 -16.89 -17.15
N ASN A 36 -11.26 -16.12 -17.79
CA ASN A 36 -12.45 -16.67 -18.42
C ASN A 36 -12.06 -17.39 -19.72
N VAL A 37 -11.93 -18.71 -19.63
CA VAL A 37 -11.68 -19.58 -20.79
C VAL A 37 -12.95 -20.00 -21.52
N SER A 38 -14.13 -19.54 -21.06
CA SER A 38 -15.38 -19.78 -21.75
C SER A 38 -15.57 -18.79 -22.89
N GLY A 39 -16.36 -19.18 -23.90
CA GLY A 39 -16.70 -18.32 -25.03
C GLY A 39 -17.78 -17.26 -24.74
N SER A 40 -18.11 -17.02 -23.47
CA SER A 40 -19.17 -16.10 -23.05
C SER A 40 -18.80 -15.41 -21.73
N PRO A 41 -19.37 -14.23 -21.42
CA PRO A 41 -19.23 -13.62 -20.10
C PRO A 41 -19.69 -14.55 -18.97
N LEU A 42 -19.07 -14.47 -17.80
CA LEU A 42 -19.45 -15.24 -16.62
C LEU A 42 -19.17 -14.47 -15.31
N THR A 43 -19.78 -14.93 -14.22
CA THR A 43 -19.48 -14.51 -12.85
C THR A 43 -18.88 -15.70 -12.09
N THR A 44 -17.77 -15.50 -11.39
CA THR A 44 -17.08 -16.60 -10.68
C THR A 44 -17.79 -16.98 -9.38
N GLY A 45 -18.72 -17.92 -9.40
CA GLY A 45 -19.32 -18.47 -8.17
C GLY A 45 -18.43 -19.56 -7.55
N ALA A 46 -17.63 -19.22 -6.54
CA ALA A 46 -16.79 -20.18 -5.83
C ALA A 46 -16.71 -19.89 -4.33
N GLU A 47 -16.74 -20.93 -3.51
CA GLU A 47 -16.46 -20.84 -2.08
C GLU A 47 -14.96 -21.08 -1.83
N ALA A 48 -14.34 -20.24 -1.02
CA ALA A 48 -12.96 -20.40 -0.62
C ALA A 48 -12.82 -20.79 0.87
N THR A 49 -11.91 -21.73 1.15
CA THR A 49 -11.54 -22.13 2.50
C THR A 49 -10.03 -22.21 2.61
N LEU A 50 -9.48 -21.57 3.62
CA LEU A 50 -8.06 -21.62 3.97
C LEU A 50 -7.83 -22.69 5.02
N LEU A 51 -6.78 -23.49 4.87
CA LEU A 51 -6.32 -24.48 5.84
C LEU A 51 -4.93 -24.10 6.34
N ASP A 52 -4.71 -24.20 7.65
CA ASP A 52 -3.38 -24.03 8.26
C ASP A 52 -2.61 -25.36 8.38
N ASP A 53 -1.37 -25.24 8.84
CA ASP A 53 -0.43 -26.34 9.11
C ASP A 53 -0.91 -27.36 10.17
N ARG A 54 -1.94 -27.00 10.94
CA ARG A 54 -2.57 -27.84 11.98
C ARG A 54 -3.88 -28.47 11.50
N GLY A 55 -4.31 -28.18 10.27
CA GLY A 55 -5.55 -28.64 9.69
C GLY A 55 -6.81 -27.89 10.16
N ASN A 56 -6.66 -26.76 10.85
CA ASN A 56 -7.78 -25.86 11.12
C ASN A 56 -8.25 -25.23 9.81
N SER A 57 -9.54 -24.92 9.74
CA SER A 57 -10.16 -24.37 8.54
C SER A 57 -10.79 -23.01 8.79
N PHE A 58 -10.50 -22.05 7.92
CA PHE A 58 -11.01 -20.69 7.97
C PHE A 58 -11.81 -20.40 6.69
N ARG A 59 -13.04 -19.91 6.86
CA ARG A 59 -13.85 -19.47 5.72
C ARG A 59 -13.42 -18.08 5.27
N GLN A 60 -13.59 -17.80 3.98
CA GLN A 60 -13.42 -16.46 3.45
C GLN A 60 -14.27 -15.44 4.23
N ASP A 61 -13.69 -14.30 4.56
CA ASP A 61 -14.38 -13.15 5.15
C ASP A 61 -15.11 -12.39 4.04
N ASN A 62 -16.41 -12.65 3.90
CA ASN A 62 -17.27 -11.99 2.94
C ASN A 62 -17.76 -10.60 3.40
N SER A 63 -17.17 -10.01 4.45
CA SER A 63 -17.45 -8.62 4.81
C SER A 63 -16.52 -7.61 4.13
N ILE A 64 -15.50 -8.10 3.41
CA ILE A 64 -14.59 -7.31 2.59
C ILE A 64 -14.84 -7.68 1.13
N GLU A 65 -15.31 -6.73 0.34
CA GLU A 65 -15.52 -6.92 -1.09
C GLU A 65 -14.22 -6.56 -1.83
N PRO A 66 -13.64 -7.46 -2.65
CA PRO A 66 -12.36 -7.19 -3.30
C PRO A 66 -12.51 -6.29 -4.54
N PRO A 67 -11.42 -5.59 -4.95
CA PRO A 67 -11.45 -4.60 -6.04
C PRO A 67 -12.02 -5.08 -7.38
N SER A 68 -11.76 -6.33 -7.76
CA SER A 68 -12.23 -6.85 -9.06
C SER A 68 -13.58 -7.55 -9.02
N GLY A 69 -14.30 -7.46 -7.91
CA GLY A 69 -15.69 -7.89 -7.79
C GLY A 69 -15.94 -8.90 -6.69
N GLY A 70 -16.90 -8.55 -5.83
CA GLY A 70 -17.93 -9.39 -5.22
C GLY A 70 -17.51 -10.63 -4.42
N THR A 71 -18.03 -10.74 -3.20
CA THR A 71 -18.13 -12.02 -2.47
C THR A 71 -19.01 -13.05 -3.17
N ASP A 72 -19.84 -12.57 -4.11
CA ASP A 72 -20.70 -13.37 -4.98
C ASP A 72 -20.00 -13.76 -6.31
N GLY A 73 -18.76 -13.31 -6.49
CA GLY A 73 -17.92 -13.62 -7.64
C GLY A 73 -17.51 -12.41 -8.47
N MET A 74 -16.39 -12.58 -9.17
CA MET A 74 -15.84 -11.65 -10.13
C MET A 74 -16.53 -11.79 -11.48
N GLU A 75 -16.99 -10.67 -12.05
CA GLU A 75 -17.50 -10.61 -13.41
C GLU A 75 -16.33 -10.62 -14.41
N LEU A 76 -16.42 -11.50 -15.41
CA LEU A 76 -15.41 -11.66 -16.44
C LEU A 76 -16.05 -11.68 -17.83
N GLY A 77 -15.60 -10.76 -18.69
CA GLY A 77 -15.85 -10.81 -20.13
C GLY A 77 -15.20 -12.03 -20.78
N THR A 78 -15.52 -12.27 -22.05
CA THR A 78 -14.95 -13.40 -22.82
C THR A 78 -13.43 -13.25 -22.93
N ALA A 79 -12.69 -14.33 -22.65
CA ALA A 79 -11.21 -14.35 -22.65
C ALA A 79 -10.52 -13.38 -21.67
N GLN A 80 -11.28 -12.71 -20.80
CA GLN A 80 -10.74 -11.72 -19.87
C GLN A 80 -9.98 -12.41 -18.74
N THR A 81 -8.88 -11.80 -18.31
CA THR A 81 -8.14 -12.17 -17.10
C THR A 81 -8.16 -10.99 -16.14
N ARG A 82 -8.54 -11.23 -14.88
CA ARG A 82 -8.53 -10.23 -13.81
C ARG A 82 -7.88 -10.80 -12.55
N ALA A 83 -7.24 -9.93 -11.78
CA ALA A 83 -6.70 -10.24 -10.47
C ALA A 83 -7.68 -9.78 -9.39
N SER A 84 -7.78 -10.51 -8.27
CA SER A 84 -8.62 -10.18 -7.12
C SER A 84 -8.00 -10.77 -5.86
N THR A 85 -8.59 -10.50 -4.70
CA THR A 85 -8.08 -10.94 -3.40
C THR A 85 -9.15 -11.67 -2.61
N LEU A 86 -8.76 -12.76 -1.95
CA LEU A 86 -9.56 -13.45 -0.95
C LEU A 86 -9.02 -13.09 0.43
N PHE A 87 -9.88 -12.61 1.32
CA PHE A 87 -9.51 -12.27 2.69
C PHE A 87 -10.00 -13.35 3.65
N PHE A 88 -9.15 -13.72 4.60
CA PHE A 88 -9.46 -14.67 5.65
C PHE A 88 -9.07 -14.08 7.00
N ARG A 89 -10.02 -14.02 7.94
CA ARG A 89 -9.69 -13.72 9.33
C ARG A 89 -9.17 -14.98 10.01
N VAL A 90 -7.97 -14.91 10.56
CA VAL A 90 -7.29 -16.02 11.23
C VAL A 90 -6.75 -15.57 12.61
N PRO A 91 -6.48 -16.49 13.55
CA PRO A 91 -5.73 -16.18 14.75
C PRO A 91 -4.31 -15.67 14.42
N ASN A 92 -3.75 -14.78 15.24
CA ASN A 92 -2.38 -14.29 15.03
C ASN A 92 -1.37 -15.44 15.02
N GLY A 93 -0.40 -15.38 14.11
CA GLY A 93 0.63 -16.41 13.95
C GLY A 93 0.13 -17.69 13.29
N THR A 94 -1.01 -17.62 12.59
CA THR A 94 -1.49 -18.72 11.75
C THR A 94 -0.56 -18.88 10.56
N VAL A 95 -0.16 -20.12 10.26
CA VAL A 95 0.62 -20.45 9.06
C VAL A 95 -0.31 -21.02 7.99
N PRO A 96 -0.79 -20.21 7.04
CA PRO A 96 -1.63 -20.66 5.93
C PRO A 96 -0.87 -21.64 5.00
N GLU A 97 -1.41 -22.85 4.82
CA GLU A 97 -0.76 -23.90 4.02
C GLU A 97 -1.54 -24.23 2.74
N THR A 98 -2.87 -24.35 2.80
CA THR A 98 -3.67 -24.77 1.64
C THR A 98 -4.87 -23.88 1.41
N LEU A 99 -5.02 -23.39 0.18
CA LEU A 99 -6.23 -22.72 -0.29
C LEU A 99 -7.10 -23.73 -1.04
N VAL A 100 -8.37 -23.81 -0.64
CA VAL A 100 -9.35 -24.73 -1.21
C VAL A 100 -10.45 -23.93 -1.88
N ILE A 101 -10.64 -24.13 -3.18
CA ILE A 101 -11.70 -23.50 -3.95
C ILE A 101 -12.74 -24.55 -4.33
N THR A 102 -14.00 -24.31 -3.96
CA THR A 102 -15.13 -25.20 -4.24
C THR A 102 -16.10 -24.50 -5.19
N THR A 103 -16.43 -25.19 -6.28
CA THR A 103 -17.39 -24.73 -7.30
C THR A 103 -18.47 -25.79 -7.49
N SER A 104 -19.52 -25.46 -8.25
CA SER A 104 -20.54 -26.43 -8.66
C SER A 104 -19.97 -27.62 -9.46
N LYS A 105 -18.78 -27.46 -10.07
CA LYS A 105 -18.12 -28.49 -10.89
C LYS A 105 -17.13 -29.35 -10.10
N GLY A 106 -16.77 -28.97 -8.87
CA GLY A 106 -15.82 -29.70 -8.05
C GLY A 106 -14.95 -28.82 -7.17
N LYS A 107 -13.93 -29.44 -6.59
CA LYS A 107 -13.05 -28.87 -5.57
C LYS A 107 -11.60 -28.88 -6.06
N ALA A 108 -10.92 -27.75 -5.97
CA ALA A 108 -9.49 -27.59 -6.22
C ALA A 108 -8.75 -27.28 -4.92
N ARG A 109 -7.49 -27.72 -4.82
CA ARG A 109 -6.60 -27.46 -3.68
C ARG A 109 -5.31 -26.86 -4.22
N PHE A 110 -4.84 -25.80 -3.58
CA PHE A 110 -3.64 -25.06 -3.93
C PHE A 110 -2.72 -25.05 -2.71
N ASP A 111 -1.51 -25.55 -2.88
CA ASP A 111 -0.45 -25.45 -1.88
C ASP A 111 0.09 -24.01 -1.88
N LEU A 112 -0.07 -23.30 -0.77
CA LEU A 112 0.35 -21.90 -0.61
C LEU A 112 1.83 -21.77 -0.25
N LEU A 113 2.48 -22.85 0.19
CA LEU A 113 3.90 -22.87 0.49
C LEU A 113 4.74 -23.14 -0.77
N ALA A 114 4.13 -23.70 -1.81
CA ALA A 114 4.76 -23.94 -3.10
C ALA A 114 5.08 -22.63 -3.83
N ARG A 115 6.36 -22.24 -3.84
CA ARG A 115 6.86 -21.09 -4.63
C ARG A 115 7.15 -21.51 -6.07
N ASN A 116 6.46 -20.90 -7.03
CA ASN A 116 6.67 -21.10 -8.48
C ASN A 116 6.76 -19.76 -9.23
N ILE A 117 7.44 -18.78 -8.63
CA ILE A 117 7.49 -17.40 -9.15
C ILE A 117 8.05 -17.32 -10.58
N GLU A 118 8.97 -18.23 -10.92
CA GLU A 118 9.61 -18.28 -12.23
C GLU A 118 8.66 -18.57 -13.41
N LYS A 119 7.49 -19.15 -13.09
CA LYS A 119 6.43 -19.51 -14.04
C LYS A 119 5.35 -18.45 -14.16
N VAL A 120 5.38 -17.40 -13.34
CA VAL A 120 4.41 -16.32 -13.39
C VAL A 120 4.63 -15.52 -14.69
N PRO A 121 3.62 -15.38 -15.56
CA PRO A 121 3.72 -14.53 -16.74
C PRO A 121 3.87 -13.05 -16.33
N PRO A 122 4.62 -12.23 -17.08
CA PRO A 122 4.83 -10.83 -16.72
C PRO A 122 3.53 -10.01 -16.73
N GLU A 123 2.57 -10.37 -17.59
CA GLU A 123 1.26 -9.73 -17.62
C GLU A 123 0.43 -10.04 -16.36
N ASP A 124 0.59 -11.21 -15.77
CA ASP A 124 -0.10 -11.57 -14.53
C ASP A 124 0.54 -10.85 -13.33
N TYR A 125 1.86 -10.68 -13.35
CA TYR A 125 2.59 -9.86 -12.38
C TYR A 125 2.05 -8.41 -12.36
N LEU A 126 1.85 -7.80 -13.54
CA LEU A 126 1.30 -6.44 -13.66
C LEU A 126 -0.13 -6.30 -13.12
N ARG A 127 -0.96 -7.34 -13.27
CA ARG A 127 -2.34 -7.31 -12.75
C ARG A 127 -2.35 -7.29 -11.22
N VAL A 128 -1.42 -8.01 -10.58
CA VAL A 128 -1.26 -7.98 -9.12
C VAL A 128 -0.74 -6.62 -8.65
N TYR A 129 0.21 -6.02 -9.36
CA TYR A 129 0.68 -4.65 -9.05
C TYR A 129 -0.48 -3.63 -9.01
N HIS A 130 -1.38 -3.66 -10.00
CA HIS A 130 -2.53 -2.74 -10.03
C HIS A 130 -3.57 -3.06 -8.96
N LEU A 131 -3.70 -4.34 -8.57
CA LEU A 131 -4.57 -4.75 -7.46
C LEU A 131 -4.09 -4.12 -6.14
N TYR A 132 -2.78 -4.12 -5.90
CA TYR A 132 -2.18 -3.59 -4.68
C TYR A 132 -2.45 -2.09 -4.46
N LEU A 133 -2.51 -1.30 -5.54
CA LEU A 133 -2.86 0.12 -5.45
C LEU A 133 -4.25 0.36 -4.85
N ASN A 134 -5.22 -0.52 -5.13
CA ASN A 134 -6.59 -0.40 -4.62
C ASN A 134 -6.77 -0.99 -3.20
N GLU A 135 -5.78 -1.76 -2.74
CA GLU A 135 -5.80 -2.44 -1.44
C GLU A 135 -4.87 -1.82 -0.41
N ARG A 136 -4.29 -0.64 -0.73
CA ARG A 136 -3.28 0.01 0.11
C ARG A 136 -2.10 -0.91 0.44
N ALA A 137 -1.80 -1.85 -0.45
CA ALA A 137 -0.69 -2.79 -0.33
C ALA A 137 0.57 -2.18 -0.94
N TYR A 138 0.90 -0.96 -0.51
CA TYR A 138 1.89 -0.10 -1.18
C TYR A 138 3.32 -0.60 -1.00
N GLU A 139 3.64 -1.15 0.16
CA GLU A 139 4.91 -1.83 0.41
C GLU A 139 5.08 -3.00 -0.56
N GLU A 140 4.08 -3.89 -0.68
CA GLU A 140 4.18 -4.99 -1.65
C GLU A 140 4.25 -4.50 -3.09
N ALA A 141 3.53 -3.42 -3.44
CA ALA A 141 3.61 -2.82 -4.77
C ALA A 141 5.00 -2.23 -5.04
N TYR A 142 5.64 -1.62 -4.05
CA TYR A 142 6.98 -1.04 -4.15
C TYR A 142 8.05 -2.13 -4.28
N GLU A 143 7.96 -3.21 -3.50
CA GLU A 143 8.87 -4.37 -3.57
C GLU A 143 8.81 -5.16 -4.90
N MET A 144 7.76 -4.93 -5.71
CA MET A 144 7.66 -5.49 -7.05
C MET A 144 8.59 -4.80 -8.07
N PHE A 145 9.14 -3.62 -7.74
CA PHE A 145 10.14 -2.96 -8.57
C PHE A 145 11.53 -3.60 -8.43
N ASP A 146 12.32 -3.52 -9.50
CA ASP A 146 13.75 -3.78 -9.44
C ASP A 146 14.41 -2.64 -8.66
N PRO A 147 15.13 -2.92 -7.54
CA PRO A 147 15.80 -1.88 -6.76
C PRO A 147 16.74 -1.01 -7.59
N ALA A 148 17.39 -1.57 -8.61
CA ALA A 148 18.29 -0.82 -9.49
C ALA A 148 17.57 0.19 -10.39
N SER A 149 16.24 0.11 -10.48
CA SER A 149 15.41 1.00 -11.29
C SER A 149 14.76 2.13 -10.50
N LEU A 150 14.91 2.19 -9.18
CA LEU A 150 14.12 3.09 -8.31
C LEU A 150 14.48 4.60 -8.43
N HIS A 151 15.53 4.98 -9.15
CA HIS A 151 15.97 6.39 -9.28
C HIS A 151 16.17 7.10 -7.93
N ASP A 152 16.73 6.38 -6.95
CA ASP A 152 16.91 6.83 -5.56
C ASP A 152 15.61 7.17 -4.80
N ILE A 153 14.44 6.88 -5.39
CA ILE A 153 13.13 7.10 -4.76
C ILE A 153 12.93 6.09 -3.64
N THR A 154 12.76 6.56 -2.39
CA THR A 154 12.51 5.72 -1.21
C THR A 154 11.07 5.21 -1.16
N LEU A 155 10.80 4.24 -0.28
CA LEU A 155 9.43 3.79 -0.04
C LEU A 155 8.58 4.92 0.55
N GLY A 156 9.13 5.71 1.48
CA GLY A 156 8.47 6.89 2.04
C GLY A 156 8.04 7.88 0.95
N GLU A 157 8.97 8.21 0.06
CA GLU A 157 8.72 9.09 -1.09
C GLU A 157 7.64 8.54 -2.03
N TRP A 158 7.72 7.25 -2.34
CA TRP A 158 6.68 6.55 -3.11
C TRP A 158 5.30 6.61 -2.43
N LEU A 159 5.26 6.45 -1.10
CA LEU A 159 4.05 6.55 -0.30
C LEU A 159 3.48 7.96 -0.31
N THR A 160 4.31 9.01 -0.28
CA THR A 160 3.83 10.40 -0.36
C THR A 160 3.04 10.67 -1.65
N PHE A 161 3.37 9.96 -2.73
CA PHE A 161 2.65 10.05 -3.99
C PHE A 161 1.33 9.26 -3.98
N TRP A 162 1.35 8.01 -3.51
CA TRP A 162 0.19 7.11 -3.64
C TRP A 162 -0.83 7.18 -2.49
N GLU A 163 -0.38 7.36 -1.24
CA GLU A 163 -1.30 7.40 -0.09
C GLU A 163 -2.39 8.48 -0.20
N PRO A 164 -2.09 9.71 -0.66
CA PRO A 164 -3.12 10.75 -0.77
C PRO A 164 -4.22 10.43 -1.78
N LEU A 165 -3.95 9.53 -2.74
CA LEU A 165 -4.89 9.07 -3.76
C LEU A 165 -5.78 7.95 -3.23
N TRP A 166 -5.31 7.17 -2.25
CA TRP A 166 -6.07 6.06 -1.69
C TRP A 166 -7.41 6.52 -1.11
N GLY A 167 -8.49 5.81 -1.44
CA GLY A 167 -9.85 6.16 -1.00
C GLY A 167 -10.46 7.40 -1.63
N LYS A 168 -9.68 8.15 -2.42
CA LYS A 168 -10.16 9.23 -3.28
C LYS A 168 -10.25 8.79 -4.72
N GLN A 169 -9.37 7.88 -5.13
CA GLN A 169 -9.30 7.33 -6.47
C GLN A 169 -9.28 5.80 -6.45
N TYR A 170 -9.94 5.20 -7.42
CA TYR A 170 -9.91 3.78 -7.72
C TYR A 170 -9.27 3.57 -9.11
N VAL A 171 -8.29 2.67 -9.21
CA VAL A 171 -7.57 2.41 -10.46
C VAL A 171 -8.05 1.10 -11.09
N MET A 172 -8.58 1.15 -12.30
CA MET A 172 -8.94 -0.03 -13.08
C MET A 172 -7.94 -0.24 -14.20
N LEU A 173 -7.36 -1.44 -14.28
CA LEU A 173 -6.57 -1.87 -15.45
C LEU A 173 -7.52 -2.41 -16.53
N ASP A 174 -7.80 -1.61 -17.54
CA ASP A 174 -8.77 -1.92 -18.59
C ASP A 174 -8.21 -2.86 -19.65
N ASP A 175 -6.98 -2.59 -20.07
CA ASP A 175 -6.30 -3.33 -21.12
C ASP A 175 -4.81 -3.43 -20.82
N LEU A 176 -4.24 -4.58 -21.19
CA LEU A 176 -2.83 -4.86 -21.04
C LEU A 176 -2.36 -5.57 -22.30
N ARG A 177 -1.74 -4.79 -23.19
CA ARG A 177 -1.32 -5.25 -24.50
C ARG A 177 0.20 -5.40 -24.56
N PRO A 178 0.73 -6.60 -24.87
CA PRO A 178 2.16 -6.75 -25.05
C PRO A 178 2.63 -5.95 -26.25
N LEU A 179 3.69 -5.17 -26.05
CA LEU A 179 4.48 -4.53 -27.11
C LEU A 179 5.72 -5.37 -27.44
N PHE A 180 6.30 -5.99 -26.41
CA PHE A 180 7.45 -6.88 -26.52
C PHE A 180 7.39 -7.93 -25.40
N GLU A 181 7.69 -9.19 -25.73
CA GLU A 181 7.81 -10.27 -24.75
C GLU A 181 8.99 -11.17 -25.12
N GLY A 182 10.09 -11.02 -24.39
CA GLY A 182 11.28 -11.86 -24.46
C GLY A 182 11.45 -12.74 -23.22
N SER A 183 12.49 -13.56 -23.21
CA SER A 183 12.76 -14.48 -22.09
C SER A 183 13.19 -13.79 -20.78
N GLY A 184 13.64 -12.53 -20.85
CA GLY A 184 14.12 -11.77 -19.70
C GLY A 184 13.74 -10.29 -19.69
N LEU A 185 12.96 -9.85 -20.67
CA LEU A 185 12.47 -8.48 -20.77
C LEU A 185 11.08 -8.53 -21.37
N ALA A 186 10.14 -7.77 -20.82
CA ALA A 186 8.80 -7.60 -21.37
C ALA A 186 8.39 -6.13 -21.27
N THR A 187 7.58 -5.69 -22.24
CA THR A 187 7.08 -4.33 -22.32
C THR A 187 5.60 -4.39 -22.69
N PHE A 188 4.78 -3.73 -21.89
CA PHE A 188 3.34 -3.68 -22.08
C PHE A 188 2.86 -2.25 -22.24
N LEU A 189 1.92 -2.06 -23.16
CA LEU A 189 1.06 -0.88 -23.14
C LEU A 189 -0.09 -1.16 -22.18
N MET A 190 -0.20 -0.32 -21.16
CA MET A 190 -1.25 -0.41 -20.15
C MET A 190 -2.25 0.69 -20.37
N LYS A 191 -3.53 0.34 -20.34
CA LYS A 191 -4.63 1.30 -20.31
C LYS A 191 -5.32 1.22 -18.95
N ARG A 192 -5.40 2.36 -18.27
CA ARG A 192 -6.00 2.50 -16.95
C ARG A 192 -7.14 3.51 -17.01
N THR A 193 -8.15 3.28 -16.21
CA THR A 193 -9.15 4.30 -15.87
C THR A 193 -9.07 4.59 -14.38
N LEU A 194 -8.92 5.87 -14.04
CA LEU A 194 -9.02 6.34 -12.67
C LEU A 194 -10.45 6.83 -12.43
N TYR A 195 -11.02 6.42 -11.31
CA TYR A 195 -12.35 6.83 -10.89
C TYR A 195 -12.26 7.57 -9.57
N ASP A 196 -13.02 8.64 -9.40
CA ASP A 196 -13.11 9.31 -8.11
C ASP A 196 -14.03 8.55 -7.11
N ARG A 197 -14.21 9.15 -5.93
CA ARG A 197 -15.11 8.65 -4.88
C ARG A 197 -16.60 8.73 -5.26
N GLN A 198 -16.98 9.44 -6.31
CA GLN A 198 -18.34 9.41 -6.85
C GLN A 198 -18.51 8.29 -7.89
N GLY A 199 -17.40 7.66 -8.30
CA GLY A 199 -17.38 6.65 -9.35
C GLY A 199 -17.35 7.26 -10.75
N ASP A 200 -17.13 8.58 -10.86
CA ASP A 200 -16.94 9.27 -12.13
C ASP A 200 -15.50 9.11 -12.59
N ILE A 201 -15.28 9.16 -13.90
CA ILE A 201 -13.92 9.09 -14.45
C ILE A 201 -13.17 10.36 -14.03
N ALA A 202 -12.15 10.18 -13.22
CA ALA A 202 -11.26 11.23 -12.78
C ALA A 202 -10.08 11.31 -13.76
N ALA A 203 -10.02 12.40 -14.52
CA ALA A 203 -8.78 12.71 -15.24
C ALA A 203 -7.76 13.18 -14.19
N ASP A 204 -6.76 12.37 -13.93
CA ASP A 204 -5.62 12.80 -13.12
C ASP A 204 -4.56 13.39 -14.06
N PRO A 205 -4.21 14.69 -13.92
CA PRO A 205 -3.18 15.30 -14.75
C PRO A 205 -1.78 14.73 -14.49
N THR A 206 -1.55 14.09 -13.33
CA THR A 206 -0.28 13.48 -12.94
C THR A 206 -0.17 12.01 -13.35
N LEU A 207 -1.29 11.30 -13.51
CA LEU A 207 -1.28 9.90 -13.95
C LEU A 207 -1.86 9.74 -15.35
N GLN A 208 -0.98 9.46 -16.31
CA GLN A 208 -1.43 9.20 -17.68
C GLN A 208 -2.29 7.92 -17.74
N PRO A 209 -3.50 7.97 -18.34
CA PRO A 209 -4.38 6.81 -18.46
C PRO A 209 -3.84 5.75 -19.42
N THR A 210 -2.83 6.09 -20.23
CA THR A 210 -2.13 5.14 -21.08
C THR A 210 -0.64 5.30 -20.87
N ALA A 211 0.02 4.24 -20.46
CA ALA A 211 1.44 4.25 -20.12
C ALA A 211 2.10 2.96 -20.58
N THR A 212 3.40 3.03 -20.89
CA THR A 212 4.21 1.83 -21.14
C THR A 212 4.82 1.37 -19.83
N GLN A 213 4.83 0.07 -19.57
CA GLN A 213 5.48 -0.53 -18.42
C GLN A 213 6.44 -1.61 -18.87
N GLU A 214 7.68 -1.49 -18.40
CA GLU A 214 8.74 -2.44 -18.65
C GLU A 214 8.93 -3.35 -17.44
N LEU A 215 9.34 -4.59 -17.71
CA LEU A 215 9.67 -5.60 -16.71
C LEU A 215 10.94 -6.32 -17.13
N ALA A 216 11.86 -6.50 -16.20
CA ALA A 216 13.04 -7.34 -16.39
C ALA A 216 12.92 -8.62 -15.57
N LYS A 217 13.49 -9.71 -16.05
CA LYS A 217 13.60 -10.95 -15.28
C LYS A 217 14.92 -10.97 -14.52
N VAL A 218 14.86 -10.84 -13.20
CA VAL A 218 16.00 -10.83 -12.27
C VAL A 218 15.92 -12.08 -11.41
N ASP A 219 16.97 -12.90 -11.42
CA ASP A 219 17.04 -14.18 -10.67
C ASP A 219 15.82 -15.11 -10.86
N GLY A 220 15.26 -15.10 -12.08
CA GLY A 220 14.11 -15.93 -12.44
C GLY A 220 12.75 -15.32 -12.09
N GLU A 221 12.70 -14.18 -11.40
CA GLU A 221 11.47 -13.45 -11.07
C GLU A 221 11.31 -12.22 -11.99
N TRP A 222 10.09 -11.90 -12.39
CA TRP A 222 9.82 -10.63 -13.06
C TRP A 222 9.83 -9.49 -12.04
N LYS A 223 10.50 -8.40 -12.36
CA LYS A 223 10.49 -7.14 -11.61
C LYS A 223 10.02 -6.00 -12.50
N LEU A 224 9.22 -5.10 -11.95
CA LEU A 224 8.84 -3.86 -12.62
C LEU A 224 10.06 -2.95 -12.74
N LEU A 225 10.21 -2.28 -13.87
CA LEU A 225 11.18 -1.20 -13.99
C LEU A 225 10.46 0.12 -13.78
N MET A 226 10.96 0.97 -12.87
CA MET A 226 10.38 2.30 -12.70
C MET A 226 10.76 3.16 -13.91
N GLY A 227 9.76 3.44 -14.75
CA GLY A 227 9.93 4.29 -15.93
C GLY A 227 10.19 5.74 -15.52
N GLY A 228 10.97 6.45 -16.34
CA GLY A 228 11.33 7.85 -16.07
C GLY A 228 10.14 8.80 -15.95
N GLU A 229 9.01 8.51 -16.60
CA GLU A 229 7.77 9.29 -16.45
C GLU A 229 7.23 9.20 -15.02
N LEU A 230 7.01 7.97 -14.50
CA LEU A 230 6.53 7.77 -13.14
C LEU A 230 7.49 8.32 -12.09
N ALA A 231 8.79 8.12 -12.28
CA ALA A 231 9.80 8.70 -11.39
C ALA A 231 9.72 10.23 -11.38
N SER A 232 9.56 10.85 -12.56
CA SER A 232 9.40 12.31 -12.66
C SER A 232 8.13 12.81 -11.98
N ASP A 233 7.02 12.08 -12.10
CA ASP A 233 5.75 12.43 -11.46
C ASP A 233 5.86 12.39 -9.93
N ILE A 234 6.57 11.38 -9.38
CA ILE A 234 6.81 11.25 -7.94
C ILE A 234 7.72 12.37 -7.44
N ILE A 235 8.86 12.61 -8.10
CA ILE A 235 9.81 13.67 -7.76
C ILE A 235 9.11 15.04 -7.80
N ALA A 236 8.20 15.27 -8.73
CA ALA A 236 7.45 16.51 -8.83
C ALA A 236 6.50 16.75 -7.64
N VAL A 237 5.99 15.69 -7.00
CA VAL A 237 5.13 15.78 -5.81
C VAL A 237 5.93 16.04 -4.55
N ILE A 238 7.09 15.39 -4.41
CA ILE A 238 7.99 15.56 -3.26
C ILE A 238 8.54 16.99 -3.21
N GLY A 239 8.81 17.58 -4.38
CA GLY A 239 9.48 18.87 -4.48
C GLY A 239 11.01 18.74 -4.35
N PRO A 240 11.77 19.82 -4.55
CA PRO A 240 13.21 19.78 -4.30
C PRO A 240 13.48 19.56 -2.79
N ASP A 241 14.51 18.77 -2.46
CA ASP A 241 15.16 18.85 -1.15
C ASP A 241 15.60 20.32 -0.96
N GLU A 242 14.80 21.11 -0.25
CA GLU A 242 15.20 22.46 0.11
C GLU A 242 16.22 22.28 1.24
N PRO A 243 17.52 22.55 0.99
CA PRO A 243 18.51 22.44 2.07
C PRO A 243 18.08 23.37 3.20
N PRO A 244 18.29 22.98 4.47
CA PRO A 244 17.88 23.80 5.59
C PRO A 244 18.44 25.20 5.37
N VAL A 245 17.54 26.18 5.33
CA VAL A 245 17.93 27.59 5.30
C VAL A 245 18.86 27.75 6.50
N PRO A 246 20.14 28.09 6.31
CA PRO A 246 21.03 28.25 7.44
C PRO A 246 20.40 29.27 8.37
N GLU A 247 20.20 28.87 9.63
CA GLU A 247 19.64 29.70 10.67
C GLU A 247 20.52 30.95 10.75
N ASP A 248 20.07 32.02 10.07
CA ASP A 248 20.79 33.27 9.98
C ASP A 248 20.94 33.72 11.42
N THR A 249 22.19 33.71 11.90
CA THR A 249 22.53 33.95 13.29
C THR A 249 21.99 35.31 13.64
N ALA A 250 20.84 35.34 14.33
CA ALA A 250 20.30 36.56 14.87
C ALA A 250 21.40 37.17 15.75
N PRO A 251 21.84 38.41 15.48
CA PRO A 251 22.91 39.00 16.27
C PRO A 251 22.45 39.06 17.73
N GLU A 252 23.28 38.52 18.62
CA GLU A 252 23.13 38.64 20.07
C GLU A 252 22.91 40.12 20.41
N ASP A 253 21.67 40.47 20.78
CA ASP A 253 21.35 41.75 21.39
C ASP A 253 22.04 41.79 22.74
N SER A 254 23.23 42.40 22.75
CA SER A 254 23.95 42.77 23.96
C SER A 254 23.17 43.87 24.70
N ASP A 255 22.47 43.46 25.76
CA ASP A 255 21.77 44.37 26.68
C ASP A 255 22.73 44.86 27.79
N PRO A 256 22.91 46.17 28.03
CA PRO A 256 23.65 46.68 29.17
C PRO A 256 22.72 46.94 30.37
N ASP A 257 23.17 46.42 31.50
CA ASP A 257 22.57 46.44 32.84
C ASP A 257 22.29 47.84 33.45
N GLN A 258 21.38 47.81 34.44
CA GLN A 258 21.10 48.77 35.54
C GLN A 258 20.09 49.92 35.36
N ASP A 259 18.90 49.79 35.99
CA ASP A 259 18.61 50.35 37.33
C ASP A 259 17.10 50.31 37.69
N ARG A 260 16.70 49.52 38.71
CA ARG A 260 15.82 49.87 39.88
C ARG A 260 15.09 48.68 40.56
N PRO A 261 14.72 48.80 41.87
CA PRO A 261 14.89 47.76 42.89
C PRO A 261 13.58 47.03 43.31
N PRO A 262 13.62 46.06 44.26
CA PRO A 262 12.73 44.90 44.29
C PRO A 262 11.45 45.12 45.10
N THR A 263 10.38 44.44 44.71
CA THR A 263 9.20 44.23 45.56
C THR A 263 8.96 42.75 45.78
N THR A 264 8.88 42.41 47.06
CA THR A 264 8.73 41.11 47.71
C THR A 264 7.39 40.40 47.42
N VAL A 265 7.53 39.09 47.18
CA VAL A 265 6.65 37.88 47.35
C VAL A 265 5.48 38.00 48.38
N PRO A 266 4.42 37.13 48.39
CA PRO A 266 4.54 35.65 48.31
C PRO A 266 3.44 34.83 47.57
N GLU A 267 3.89 33.72 46.99
CA GLU A 267 3.42 32.33 47.19
C GLU A 267 1.92 32.06 47.35
N THR A 268 1.29 31.35 46.40
CA THR A 268 0.10 30.50 46.62
C THR A 268 -0.06 29.45 45.50
N THR A 269 0.30 28.22 45.85
CA THR A 269 -0.45 26.96 45.61
C THR A 269 -0.69 26.45 44.18
N ARG A 270 0.09 25.41 43.84
CA ARG A 270 -0.27 24.29 42.96
C ARG A 270 -1.43 23.47 43.57
N PRO A 271 -2.34 22.95 42.74
CA PRO A 271 -2.55 21.51 42.80
C PRO A 271 -2.52 20.85 41.41
N GLU A 272 -2.07 19.60 41.41
CA GLU A 272 -2.08 18.66 40.30
C GLU A 272 -3.51 18.18 39.95
N THR A 273 -3.59 17.62 38.74
CA THR A 273 -4.51 16.55 38.30
C THR A 273 -5.89 17.00 37.79
N THR A 274 -6.12 16.87 36.48
CA THR A 274 -6.89 15.74 35.88
C THR A 274 -7.32 16.10 34.45
N SER A 275 -6.83 15.30 33.49
CA SER A 275 -7.52 14.68 32.35
C SER A 275 -8.65 15.39 31.57
N SER A 276 -8.52 15.23 30.25
CA SER A 276 -9.58 15.08 29.24
C SER A 276 -10.30 16.32 28.73
N SER A 277 -9.92 16.71 27.51
CA SER A 277 -10.90 16.96 26.45
C SER A 277 -10.31 16.50 25.13
N GLU A 278 -10.70 15.28 24.74
CA GLU A 278 -10.68 14.79 23.37
C GLU A 278 -11.38 15.83 22.48
N ILE A 279 -10.69 16.28 21.44
CA ILE A 279 -11.34 16.75 20.23
C ILE A 279 -11.14 15.62 19.22
N THR A 280 -12.22 14.85 19.05
CA THR A 280 -12.33 13.74 18.12
C THR A 280 -12.29 14.28 16.69
N SER A 281 -11.10 14.32 16.10
CA SER A 281 -10.92 14.44 14.66
C SER A 281 -11.18 13.07 14.05
N SER A 282 -12.39 12.85 13.56
CA SER A 282 -12.72 11.68 12.74
C SER A 282 -12.12 11.86 11.33
N SER A 283 -10.82 11.67 11.18
CA SER A 283 -10.19 11.30 9.90
C SER A 283 -10.21 9.78 9.77
N ALA A 284 -10.41 9.27 8.55
CA ALA A 284 -10.10 7.88 8.25
C ALA A 284 -8.65 7.59 8.69
N PRO A 285 -8.31 6.37 9.15
CA PRO A 285 -6.96 6.09 9.60
C PRO A 285 -6.02 6.16 8.37
N THR A 286 -5.38 7.31 8.16
CA THR A 286 -3.96 7.30 7.81
C THR A 286 -3.32 6.40 8.86
N ASN A 287 -2.64 5.33 8.43
CA ASN A 287 -1.64 4.79 9.33
C ASN A 287 -0.61 5.91 9.41
N ASP A 288 -0.67 6.69 10.48
CA ASP A 288 0.38 7.64 10.80
C ASP A 288 1.56 6.76 11.20
N TYR A 289 2.40 6.38 10.21
CA TYR A 289 3.60 5.57 10.44
C TYR A 289 4.38 6.24 11.57
N ALA A 290 4.55 5.53 12.68
CA ALA A 290 5.29 5.99 13.82
C ALA A 290 6.47 5.06 14.04
N CYS A 291 7.51 5.56 14.70
CA CYS A 291 8.66 4.74 15.06
C CYS A 291 8.31 3.48 15.89
N THR A 292 7.15 3.42 16.56
CA THR A 292 6.68 2.21 17.25
C THR A 292 6.18 1.11 16.32
N ASP A 293 5.99 1.42 15.04
CA ASP A 293 5.56 0.47 14.01
C ASP A 293 6.71 -0.32 13.39
N PHE A 294 7.97 0.05 13.70
CA PHE A 294 9.17 -0.56 13.13
C PHE A 294 9.97 -1.32 14.19
N GLU A 295 10.58 -2.43 13.79
CA GLU A 295 11.44 -3.21 14.68
C GLU A 295 12.87 -2.65 14.75
N THR A 296 13.32 -1.98 13.68
CA THR A 296 14.71 -1.50 13.50
C THR A 296 14.79 -0.12 12.90
N GLN A 297 15.92 0.56 13.12
CA GLN A 297 16.21 1.87 12.52
C GLN A 297 16.23 1.80 10.99
N GLU A 298 16.83 0.76 10.42
CA GLU A 298 16.94 0.59 8.97
C GLU A 298 15.57 0.42 8.30
N GLU A 299 14.63 -0.25 8.97
CA GLU A 299 13.25 -0.37 8.48
C GLU A 299 12.56 0.99 8.46
N ALA A 300 12.65 1.75 9.56
CA ALA A 300 12.09 3.10 9.64
C ALA A 300 12.72 4.05 8.61
N GLN A 301 14.01 3.88 8.32
CA GLN A 301 14.73 4.70 7.35
C GLN A 301 14.16 4.60 5.94
N LEU A 302 13.55 3.47 5.56
CA LEU A 302 12.91 3.31 4.25
C LEU A 302 11.67 4.20 4.09
N TYR A 303 11.04 4.61 5.19
CA TYR A 303 9.85 5.46 5.21
C TYR A 303 10.18 6.95 5.35
N LEU A 304 11.44 7.31 5.61
CA LEU A 304 11.84 8.71 5.64
C LEU A 304 11.71 9.31 4.23
N ALA A 305 10.95 10.39 4.15
CA ALA A 305 10.76 11.17 2.94
C ALA A 305 11.06 12.65 3.24
N PRO A 306 11.42 13.46 2.23
CA PRO A 306 11.67 14.89 2.42
C PRO A 306 10.48 15.59 3.10
N GLY A 307 10.80 16.45 4.08
CA GLY A 307 9.80 17.14 4.90
C GLY A 307 9.18 16.29 6.01
N ASP A 308 9.71 15.09 6.25
CA ASP A 308 9.30 14.13 7.29
C ASP A 308 7.78 14.03 7.48
N PRO A 309 7.02 13.62 6.43
CA PRO A 309 5.56 13.62 6.46
C PRO A 309 4.97 12.66 7.51
N PHE A 310 5.79 11.73 8.02
CA PHE A 310 5.40 10.72 8.99
C PHE A 310 5.96 11.00 10.40
N GLY A 311 6.78 12.05 10.60
CA GLY A 311 7.32 12.39 11.92
C GLY A 311 8.36 11.39 12.44
N LEU A 312 9.11 10.74 11.54
CA LEU A 312 10.11 9.72 11.85
C LEU A 312 11.48 10.31 12.21
N ASP A 313 11.77 11.55 11.82
CA ASP A 313 13.02 12.26 12.07
C ASP A 313 12.74 13.66 12.67
N PRO A 314 12.32 13.72 13.95
CA PRO A 314 11.86 14.98 14.56
C PRO A 314 12.92 16.06 14.70
N ASP A 315 14.21 15.71 14.63
CA ASP A 315 15.34 16.62 14.70
C ASP A 315 16.00 16.90 13.34
N ASP A 316 15.41 16.41 12.26
CA ASP A 316 15.76 16.69 10.86
C ASP A 316 17.25 16.44 10.56
N ASN A 317 17.78 15.34 11.11
CA ASN A 317 19.20 15.01 11.00
C ASN A 317 19.49 13.98 9.88
N GLY A 318 18.44 13.56 9.17
CA GLY A 318 18.44 12.58 8.10
C GLY A 318 18.33 11.14 8.58
N ARG A 319 18.07 10.89 9.86
CA ARG A 319 18.00 9.54 10.45
C ARG A 319 16.64 9.31 11.09
N ALA A 320 15.87 8.41 10.49
CA ALA A 320 14.59 8.01 11.07
C ALA A 320 14.80 7.22 12.36
N CYS A 321 14.03 7.56 13.40
CA CYS A 321 13.82 6.74 14.60
C CYS A 321 15.11 6.24 15.25
N GLU A 322 16.10 7.13 15.46
CA GLU A 322 17.45 6.78 15.95
C GLU A 322 17.53 6.02 17.27
N TYR A 323 16.43 5.95 18.02
CA TYR A 323 16.34 5.18 19.26
C TYR A 323 16.04 3.69 19.03
N LEU A 324 15.69 3.30 17.81
CA LEU A 324 15.52 1.90 17.42
C LEU A 324 16.88 1.20 17.30
N PRO A 325 16.92 -0.13 17.53
CA PRO A 325 18.14 -0.93 17.46
C PRO A 325 18.87 -0.88 16.12
#